data_AF-A0A818BYQ1-F1
#
_entry.id   AF-A0A818BYQ1-F1
#
_cell.length_a   1.000
_cell.length_b   1.000
_cell.length_c   1.000
_cell.angle_alpha   90.00
_cell.angle_beta   90.00
_cell.angle_gamma   90.00
#
_symmetry.space_group_name_H-M   'P 1'
#
loop_
_entity.id
_entity.type
_entity.pdbx_description
1 polymer ?
#
loop_
_entity_poly.entity_id
_entity_poly.type
_entity_poly.pdbx_seq_one_letter_code
_entity_poly.pdbx_strand_id
1 'polypeptide(L)'
;KLEFNQVAIFVKSISRCTALCKLLTEQGFSAIEIHLEISQEKRLALYKEFKEFQTRILVATNLFERVNIVFNYDMPEDTDTYLHR
;
A
#
# COMPACT_ATOMS: atom_id res chain seq x y z
N LYS A 1 8.62 -21.81 -7.36
CA LYS A 1 7.35 -21.05 -7.28
C LYS A 1 7.63 -19.84 -6.40
N LEU A 2 7.43 -18.61 -6.87
CA LEU A 2 7.37 -17.47 -5.94
C LEU A 2 6.07 -17.62 -5.14
N GLU A 3 6.17 -17.75 -3.82
CA GLU A 3 5.02 -17.66 -2.93
C GLU A 3 4.71 -16.17 -2.72
N PHE A 4 3.65 -15.70 -3.36
CA PHE A 4 3.19 -14.32 -3.29
C PHE A 4 2.28 -14.15 -2.07
N ASN A 5 2.80 -13.63 -0.95
CA ASN A 5 2.01 -13.57 0.28
C ASN A 5 1.45 -12.19 0.62
N GLN A 6 2.03 -11.10 0.11
CA GLN A 6 1.65 -9.71 0.40
C GLN A 6 1.96 -8.80 -0.79
N VAL A 7 1.08 -7.84 -1.08
CA VAL A 7 1.20 -6.88 -2.18
C VAL A 7 1.11 -5.46 -1.64
N ALA A 8 2.05 -4.60 -2.02
CA ALA A 8 1.96 -3.16 -1.80
C ALA A 8 1.72 -2.43 -3.12
N ILE A 9 0.74 -1.53 -3.16
CA ILE A 9 0.34 -0.77 -4.34
C ILE A 9 0.53 0.71 -4.05
N PHE A 10 1.35 1.39 -4.84
CA PHE A 10 1.60 2.82 -4.70
C PHE A 10 0.78 3.63 -5.69
N VAL A 11 0.11 4.65 -5.15
CA VAL A 11 -0.72 5.59 -5.91
C VAL A 11 -0.26 7.03 -5.67
N LYS A 12 -0.49 7.91 -6.64
CA LYS A 12 0.01 9.31 -6.56
C LYS A 12 -0.74 10.24 -5.60
N SER A 13 -1.92 9.86 -5.13
CA SER A 13 -2.79 10.76 -4.36
C SER A 13 -3.66 10.00 -3.36
N ILE A 14 -4.01 10.67 -2.26
CA ILE A 14 -4.89 10.13 -1.21
C ILE A 14 -6.24 9.69 -1.78
N SER A 15 -6.86 10.51 -2.63
CA SER A 15 -8.14 10.17 -3.27
C SER A 15 -8.09 8.85 -4.04
N ARG A 16 -7.00 8.59 -4.77
CA ARG A 16 -6.79 7.32 -5.48
C ARG A 16 -6.52 6.16 -4.54
N CYS A 17 -5.84 6.42 -3.43
CA CYS A 17 -5.55 5.43 -2.39
C CYS A 17 -6.87 4.87 -1.84
N THR A 18 -7.76 5.78 -1.44
CA THR A 18 -9.08 5.44 -0.90
C THR A 18 -10.00 4.81 -1.93
N ALA A 19 -10.02 5.34 -3.16
CA ALA A 19 -10.83 4.75 -4.23
C ALA A 19 -10.39 3.32 -4.56
N LEU A 20 -9.07 3.07 -4.67
CA LEU A 20 -8.54 1.75 -4.98
C LEU A 20 -8.73 0.78 -3.81
N CYS A 21 -8.45 1.21 -2.58
CA CYS A 21 -8.67 0.37 -1.40
C CYS A 21 -10.13 -0.05 -1.31
N LYS A 22 -11.06 0.89 -1.47
CA LYS A 22 -12.51 0.61 -1.46
C LYS A 22 -12.90 -0.40 -2.54
N LEU A 23 -12.43 -0.21 -3.78
CA LEU A 23 -12.69 -1.13 -4.87
C LEU A 23 -12.18 -2.55 -4.55
N LEU A 24 -10.97 -2.66 -4.01
CA LEU A 24 -10.40 -3.96 -3.63
C LEU A 24 -11.23 -4.64 -2.53
N THR A 25 -11.64 -3.89 -1.51
CA THR A 25 -12.50 -4.41 -0.44
C THR A 25 -13.87 -4.83 -0.96
N GLU A 26 -14.47 -4.06 -1.88
CA GLU A 26 -15.74 -4.40 -2.54
C GLU A 26 -15.65 -5.68 -3.39
N GLN A 27 -14.49 -5.96 -3.98
CA GLN A 27 -14.22 -7.20 -4.70
C GLN A 27 -13.86 -8.39 -3.78
N GLY A 28 -13.88 -8.20 -2.46
CA GLY A 28 -13.61 -9.25 -1.47
C GLY A 28 -12.13 -9.46 -1.14
N PHE A 29 -11.25 -8.55 -1.57
CA PHE A 29 -9.84 -8.60 -1.17
C PHE A 29 -9.62 -7.95 0.20
N SER A 30 -8.75 -8.57 1.00
CA SER A 30 -8.28 -7.99 2.27
C SER A 30 -7.24 -6.90 1.99
N ALA A 31 -7.72 -5.67 1.84
CA ALA A 31 -6.96 -4.47 1.50
C ALA A 31 -7.07 -3.40 2.58
N ILE A 32 -5.97 -2.71 2.84
CA ILE A 32 -5.88 -1.55 3.74
C ILE A 32 -5.19 -0.39 3.04
N GLU A 33 -5.45 0.83 3.51
CA GLU A 33 -4.81 2.05 3.02
C GLU A 33 -3.91 2.72 4.06
N ILE A 34 -2.76 3.25 3.61
CA ILE A 34 -1.85 4.07 4.40
C ILE A 34 -1.50 5.36 3.64
N HIS A 35 -1.88 6.50 4.20
CA HIS A 35 -1.55 7.81 3.67
C HIS A 35 -1.32 8.83 4.79
N LEU A 36 -0.88 10.04 4.42
CA LEU A 36 -0.40 11.06 5.36
C LEU A 36 -1.48 11.60 6.33
N GLU A 37 -2.75 11.57 5.93
CA GLU A 37 -3.88 12.00 6.78
C GLU A 37 -4.23 10.98 7.87
N ILE A 38 -3.74 9.74 7.79
CA ILE A 38 -3.87 8.76 8.87
C ILE A 38 -2.88 9.13 9.97
N SER A 39 -3.32 9.08 11.23
CA SER A 39 -2.42 9.31 12.37
C SER A 39 -1.26 8.30 12.37
N GLN A 40 -0.08 8.73 12.80
CA GLN A 40 1.12 7.88 12.79
C GLN A 40 0.92 6.58 13.58
N GLU A 41 0.26 6.66 14.74
CA GLU A 41 -0.09 5.50 15.56
C GLU A 41 -0.94 4.49 14.79
N LYS A 42 -1.98 4.95 14.09
CA LYS A 42 -2.86 4.09 13.29
C LYS A 42 -2.13 3.51 12.07
N ARG A 43 -1.23 4.28 11.44
CA ARG A 43 -0.36 3.76 10.36
C ARG A 43 0.50 2.60 10.82
N LEU A 44 1.12 2.71 12.01
CA LEU A 44 1.94 1.64 12.58
C LEU A 44 1.12 0.40 12.91
N ALA A 45 -0.09 0.56 13.45
CA ALA A 45 -1.01 -0.54 13.73
C ALA A 45 -1.41 -1.29 12.44
N LEU A 46 -1.88 -0.55 11.42
CA LEU A 46 -2.26 -1.12 10.12
C LEU A 46 -1.08 -1.80 9.42
N TYR A 47 0.11 -1.21 9.51
CA TYR A 47 1.32 -1.81 8.95
C TYR A 47 1.74 -3.09 9.69
N LYS A 48 1.53 -3.17 11.01
CA LYS A 48 1.74 -4.38 11.79
C LYS A 48 0.79 -5.49 11.36
N GLU A 49 -0.50 -5.19 11.20
CA GLU A 49 -1.50 -6.14 10.67
C GLU A 49 -1.11 -6.66 9.28
N PHE A 50 -0.62 -5.76 8.42
CA PHE A 50 -0.10 -6.14 7.11
C PHE A 50 1.08 -7.10 7.27
N LYS A 51 2.13 -6.75 8.04
CA LYS A 51 3.31 -7.61 8.28
C LYS A 51 2.97 -8.96 8.89
N GLU A 52 1.95 -9.04 9.73
CA GLU A 52 1.46 -10.27 10.37
C GLU A 52 0.56 -11.11 9.46
N PHE A 53 0.46 -10.77 8.17
CA PHE A 53 -0.35 -11.46 7.15
C PHE A 53 -1.86 -11.43 7.39
N GLN A 54 -2.35 -10.54 8.26
CA GLN A 54 -3.79 -10.35 8.49
C GLN A 54 -4.45 -9.67 7.28
N THR A 55 -3.70 -8.78 6.63
CA THR A 55 -4.09 -8.13 5.37
C THR A 55 -3.07 -8.45 4.28
N ARG A 56 -3.57 -8.71 3.07
CA ARG A 56 -2.74 -9.16 1.95
C ARG A 56 -2.38 -8.02 0.99
N ILE A 57 -3.15 -6.94 0.99
CA ILE A 57 -2.93 -5.80 0.11
C ILE A 57 -2.82 -4.52 0.92
N LEU A 58 -1.75 -3.77 0.68
CA LEU A 58 -1.52 -2.44 1.22
C LEU A 58 -1.54 -1.44 0.06
N VAL A 59 -2.44 -0.46 0.09
CA VAL A 59 -2.46 0.67 -0.84
C VAL A 59 -1.87 1.88 -0.13
N ALA A 60 -0.87 2.54 -0.71
CA ALA A 60 -0.20 3.66 -0.06
C ALA A 60 0.19 4.78 -1.02
N THR A 61 0.33 6.00 -0.52
CA THR A 61 0.83 7.14 -1.31
C THR A 61 2.34 7.32 -1.25
N ASN A 62 2.98 6.81 -0.19
CA ASN A 62 4.42 6.82 -0.01
C ASN A 62 4.86 5.68 0.93
N LEU A 63 6.07 5.17 0.75
CA LEU A 63 6.56 3.99 1.47
C LEU A 63 6.99 4.33 2.91
N PHE A 64 6.65 3.44 3.84
CA PHE A 64 7.39 3.23 5.09
C PHE A 64 8.05 1.83 5.00
N GLU A 65 9.33 1.77 4.66
CA GLU A 65 10.19 0.57 4.64
C GLU A 65 9.90 -0.57 3.62
N ARG A 66 10.89 -1.46 3.47
CA ARG A 66 11.01 -2.52 2.45
C ARG A 66 9.82 -3.49 2.45
N VAL A 67 9.20 -3.69 1.28
CA VAL A 67 8.13 -4.67 1.00
C VAL A 67 8.58 -5.69 -0.05
N ASN A 68 7.98 -6.89 -0.05
CA ASN A 68 8.40 -8.00 -0.92
C ASN A 68 8.12 -7.76 -2.41
N ILE A 69 7.00 -7.09 -2.75
CA ILE A 69 6.63 -6.74 -4.12
C ILE A 69 5.96 -5.37 -4.11
N VAL A 70 6.46 -4.50 -4.98
CA VAL A 70 5.98 -3.13 -5.18
C VAL A 70 5.30 -3.06 -6.54
N PHE A 71 4.01 -2.71 -6.55
CA PHE A 71 3.30 -2.33 -7.77
C PHE A 71 3.16 -0.81 -7.82
N ASN A 72 3.89 -0.16 -8.73
CA ASN A 72 3.72 1.25 -9.05
C ASN A 72 2.53 1.40 -10.01
N TYR A 73 1.34 1.68 -9.47
CA TYR A 73 0.13 1.84 -10.27
C TYR A 73 0.11 3.16 -11.06
N ASP A 74 0.75 4.19 -10.52
CA ASP A 74 1.04 5.45 -11.21
C ASP A 74 2.56 5.56 -11.45
N MET A 75 2.96 5.75 -12.71
CA MET A 75 4.36 5.99 -13.05
C MET A 75 4.82 7.28 -12.34
N PRO A 76 5.87 7.22 -11.51
CA PRO A 76 6.40 8.39 -10.84
C PRO A 76 6.96 9.39 -11.86
N GLU A 77 6.83 10.68 -11.55
CA GLU A 77 7.25 11.78 -12.46
C GLU A 77 8.77 11.96 -12.48
N ASP A 78 9.48 11.45 -11.46
CA ASP A 78 10.92 11.54 -11.30
C ASP A 78 11.54 10.20 -10.85
N THR A 79 12.84 10.06 -11.11
CA THR A 79 13.63 8.85 -10.86
C THR A 79 13.86 8.59 -9.37
N ASP A 80 13.97 9.62 -8.54
CA ASP A 80 14.20 9.47 -7.11
C ASP A 80 12.96 8.89 -6.42
N THR A 81 11.77 9.38 -6.75
CA THR A 81 10.49 8.82 -6.28
C THR A 81 10.32 7.35 -6.71
N TYR A 82 10.84 6.95 -7.88
CA TYR A 82 10.84 5.54 -8.29
C TYR A 82 11.74 4.67 -7.41
N LEU A 83 12.95 5.14 -7.08
CA LEU A 83 13.90 4.40 -6.26
C LEU A 83 13.50 4.31 -4.78
N HIS A 84 12.72 5.30 -4.30
CA HIS A 84 12.23 5.34 -2.92
C HIS A 84 10.96 4.50 -2.67
N ARG A 85 10.28 4.02 -3.72
CA ARG A 85 9.09 3.16 -3.64
C ARG A 85 9.45 1.69 -3.73
#